data_AF-A0A1I2SW70-F1
#
_entry.id   AF-A0A1I2SW70-F1
#
_cell.length_a   1.000
_cell.length_b   1.000
_cell.length_c   1.000
_cell.angle_alpha   90.00
_cell.angle_beta   90.00
_cell.angle_gamma   90.00
#
_symmetry.space_group_name_H-M   'P 1'
#
loop_
_entity.id
_entity.type
_entity.pdbx_description
1 polymer ?
#
loop_
_entity_poly.entity_id
_entity_poly.type
_entity_poly.pdbx_seq_one_letter_code
_entity_poly.pdbx_strand_id
1 'polypeptide(L)'
;MKGEISFDLSEGSWTSGGDVTFTRASDGRSLRLTQAHGDLARRTMSVEATVGGEAAQPVDLSTYEIDMTNIKVTMPSLSSPGSIEGKPFNTTLTQDGAAVFSRAFGASPVPVGDSLATVAGRVDVVPAIG
;
A
#
# COMPACT_ATOMS: atom_id res chain seq x y z
N MET A 1 -5.71 -7.83 -12.13
CA MET A 1 -4.55 -7.02 -11.69
C MET A 1 -3.36 -7.96 -11.67
N LYS A 2 -2.31 -7.71 -12.48
CA LYS A 2 -1.03 -8.40 -12.35
C LYS A 2 -0.07 -7.37 -11.77
N GLY A 3 0.51 -7.66 -10.62
CA GLY A 3 1.46 -6.80 -9.94
C GLY A 3 2.53 -7.65 -9.29
N GLU A 4 3.72 -7.09 -9.18
CA GLU A 4 4.84 -7.73 -8.51
C GLU A 4 4.99 -7.08 -7.14
N ILE A 5 5.06 -7.87 -6.08
CA ILE A 5 5.38 -7.37 -4.75
C ILE A 5 6.77 -7.89 -4.40
N SER A 6 7.71 -6.97 -4.22
CA SER A 6 9.06 -7.29 -3.75
C SER A 6 9.17 -6.94 -2.28
N PHE A 7 9.67 -7.86 -1.48
CA PHE A 7 9.95 -7.66 -0.06
C PHE A 7 11.46 -7.64 0.15
N ASP A 8 11.96 -6.56 0.75
CA ASP A 8 13.32 -6.51 1.29
C ASP A 8 13.25 -6.69 2.81
N LEU A 9 13.58 -7.89 3.27
CA LEU A 9 13.59 -8.21 4.70
C LEU A 9 14.81 -7.66 5.43
N SER A 10 15.85 -7.24 4.71
CA SER A 10 17.06 -6.65 5.29
C SER A 10 16.84 -5.17 5.65
N GLU A 11 16.12 -4.46 4.80
CA GLU A 11 15.73 -3.07 5.04
C GLU A 11 14.37 -2.95 5.74
N GLY A 12 13.59 -4.05 5.76
CA GLY A 12 12.24 -4.05 6.31
C GLY A 12 11.30 -3.23 5.44
N SER A 13 11.38 -3.38 4.13
CA SER A 13 10.56 -2.63 3.18
C SER A 13 9.85 -3.55 2.18
N TRP A 14 8.82 -3.02 1.53
CA TRP A 14 8.18 -3.67 0.41
C TRP A 14 7.89 -2.66 -0.69
N THR A 15 7.89 -3.13 -1.92
CA THR A 15 7.45 -2.34 -3.07
C THR A 15 6.40 -3.14 -3.84
N SER A 16 5.46 -2.43 -4.44
CA SER A 16 4.52 -3.04 -5.37
C SER A 16 4.62 -2.37 -6.75
N GLY A 17 4.81 -3.20 -7.77
CA GLY A 17 4.63 -2.86 -9.16
C GLY A 17 3.15 -2.93 -9.50
N GLY A 18 2.54 -1.79 -9.80
CA GLY A 18 1.14 -1.66 -10.16
C GLY A 18 0.66 -0.22 -10.09
N ASP A 19 -0.54 0.02 -10.56
CA ASP A 19 -1.18 1.32 -10.48
C ASP A 19 -2.66 1.23 -10.10
N VAL A 20 -3.10 2.22 -9.34
CA VAL A 20 -4.51 2.42 -9.00
C VAL A 20 -4.89 3.79 -9.51
N THR A 21 -5.94 3.84 -10.33
CA THR A 21 -6.48 5.10 -10.85
C THR A 21 -7.90 5.31 -10.34
N PHE A 22 -8.13 6.45 -9.72
CA PHE A 22 -9.45 6.95 -9.34
C PHE A 22 -9.85 8.05 -10.31
N THR A 23 -11.08 8.02 -10.81
CA THR A 23 -11.59 9.04 -11.73
C THR A 23 -12.84 9.67 -11.13
N ARG A 24 -12.85 11.00 -11.02
CA ARG A 24 -14.00 11.75 -10.55
C ARG A 24 -15.07 11.76 -11.63
N ALA A 25 -16.24 11.23 -11.30
CA ALA A 25 -17.32 11.06 -12.29
C ALA A 25 -17.86 12.38 -12.87
N SER A 26 -17.77 13.48 -12.12
CA SER A 26 -18.35 14.77 -12.52
C SER A 26 -17.60 15.48 -13.66
N ASP A 27 -16.29 15.34 -13.72
CA ASP A 27 -15.41 16.11 -14.63
C ASP A 27 -14.29 15.27 -15.28
N GLY A 28 -14.20 13.97 -14.94
CA GLY A 28 -13.16 13.08 -15.45
C GLY A 28 -11.77 13.31 -14.86
N ARG A 29 -11.61 14.21 -13.87
CA ARG A 29 -10.31 14.44 -13.22
C ARG A 29 -9.87 13.16 -12.50
N SER A 30 -8.63 12.74 -12.71
CA SER A 30 -8.11 11.48 -12.16
C SER A 30 -7.05 11.69 -11.09
N LEU A 31 -6.92 10.74 -10.18
CA LEU A 31 -5.77 10.52 -9.33
C LEU A 31 -5.20 9.15 -9.65
N ARG A 32 -3.95 9.08 -10.11
CA ARG A 32 -3.24 7.84 -10.34
C ARG A 32 -2.14 7.70 -9.29
N LEU A 33 -2.12 6.56 -8.61
CA LEU A 33 -1.11 6.19 -7.62
C LEU A 33 -0.32 5.02 -8.17
N THR A 34 1.00 5.14 -8.14
CA THR A 34 1.95 4.16 -8.70
C THR A 34 3.09 3.89 -7.73
N GLN A 35 3.84 2.82 -7.96
CA GLN A 35 5.08 2.49 -7.24
C GLN A 35 4.92 2.57 -5.70
N ALA A 36 3.89 1.93 -5.15
CA ALA A 36 3.69 1.97 -3.72
C ALA A 36 4.88 1.30 -3.02
N HIS A 37 5.44 2.00 -2.03
CA HIS A 37 6.55 1.56 -1.21
C HIS A 37 6.14 1.65 0.25
N GLY A 38 6.29 0.56 0.99
CA GLY A 38 6.09 0.55 2.43
C GLY A 38 7.39 0.34 3.17
N ASP A 39 7.65 1.18 4.17
CA ASP A 39 8.74 1.06 5.13
C ASP A 39 8.14 0.54 6.45
N LEU A 40 8.49 -0.69 6.84
CA LEU A 40 7.97 -1.34 8.05
C LEU A 40 8.55 -0.73 9.32
N ALA A 41 9.77 -0.20 9.28
CA ALA A 41 10.42 0.42 10.43
C ALA A 41 9.83 1.80 10.74
N ARG A 42 9.63 2.61 9.69
CA ARG A 42 9.01 3.94 9.77
C ARG A 42 7.49 3.89 9.78
N ARG A 43 6.90 2.74 9.45
CA ARG A 43 5.44 2.53 9.44
C ARG A 43 4.73 3.46 8.45
N THR A 44 5.34 3.65 7.29
CA THR A 44 4.89 4.60 6.26
C THR A 44 4.69 3.91 4.92
N MET A 45 3.66 4.31 4.21
CA MET A 45 3.44 3.98 2.80
C MET A 45 3.56 5.25 1.96
N SER A 46 4.51 5.24 1.02
CA SER A 46 4.68 6.27 0.01
C SER A 46 4.29 5.76 -1.36
N VAL A 47 3.90 6.68 -2.24
CA VAL A 47 3.48 6.41 -3.63
C VAL A 47 3.96 7.54 -4.53
N GLU A 48 4.05 7.25 -5.83
CA GLU A 48 4.12 8.26 -6.87
C GLU A 48 2.69 8.63 -7.29
N ALA A 49 2.29 9.87 -6.99
CA ALA A 49 0.95 10.38 -7.26
C ALA A 49 0.92 11.30 -8.48
N THR A 50 -0.04 11.08 -9.38
CA THR A 50 -0.33 11.92 -10.54
C THR A 50 -1.76 12.41 -10.48
N VAL A 51 -1.95 13.74 -10.43
CA VAL A 51 -3.29 14.36 -10.42
C VAL A 51 -3.60 14.90 -11.83
N GLY A 52 -4.62 14.34 -12.48
CA GLY A 52 -4.97 14.68 -13.86
C GLY A 52 -3.80 14.41 -14.81
N GLY A 53 -3.31 15.47 -15.47
CA GLY A 53 -2.15 15.44 -16.37
C GLY A 53 -0.88 16.07 -15.79
N GLU A 54 -0.84 16.31 -14.47
CA GLU A 54 0.33 16.87 -13.79
C GLU A 54 1.50 15.86 -13.78
N ALA A 55 2.72 16.33 -13.49
CA ALA A 55 3.86 15.42 -13.30
C ALA A 55 3.66 14.55 -12.05
N ALA A 56 4.17 13.31 -12.09
CA ALA A 56 4.19 12.44 -10.91
C ALA A 56 5.06 13.05 -9.80
N GLN A 57 4.61 12.91 -8.56
CA GLN A 57 5.32 13.39 -7.37
C GLN A 57 5.30 12.31 -6.28
N PRO A 58 6.41 12.13 -5.55
CA PRO A 58 6.45 11.26 -4.38
C PRO A 58 5.62 11.86 -3.25
N VAL A 59 4.80 11.03 -2.63
CA VAL A 59 3.89 11.42 -1.55
C VAL A 59 3.87 10.33 -0.49
N ASP A 60 4.11 10.72 0.76
CA ASP A 60 3.80 9.88 1.91
C ASP A 60 2.28 9.83 2.04
N LEU A 61 1.65 8.77 1.55
CA LEU A 61 0.20 8.68 1.43
C LEU A 61 -0.47 8.37 2.76
N SER A 62 0.10 7.43 3.51
CA SER A 62 -0.48 6.97 4.76
C SER A 62 0.58 6.38 5.68
N THR A 63 0.32 6.39 6.98
CA THR A 63 1.04 5.53 7.93
C THR A 63 0.26 4.25 8.19
N TYR A 64 0.88 3.24 8.78
CA TYR A 64 0.21 2.01 9.18
C TYR A 64 0.84 1.42 10.42
N GLU A 65 0.04 0.81 11.29
CA GLU A 65 0.56 0.04 12.41
C GLU A 65 0.36 -1.45 12.15
N ILE A 66 1.44 -2.11 11.72
CA ILE A 66 1.46 -3.57 11.64
C ILE A 66 2.03 -4.09 12.95
N ASP A 67 1.18 -4.76 13.71
CA ASP A 67 1.63 -5.56 14.84
C ASP A 67 2.19 -6.88 14.32
N MET A 68 3.52 -7.00 14.34
CA MET A 68 4.23 -8.20 13.88
C MET A 68 3.85 -9.46 14.67
N THR A 69 3.33 -9.32 15.90
CA THR A 69 2.84 -10.47 16.69
C THR A 69 1.53 -11.05 16.12
N ASN A 70 0.83 -10.27 15.30
CA ASN A 70 -0.37 -10.69 14.59
C ASN A 70 -0.07 -11.26 13.19
N ILE A 71 1.20 -11.43 12.83
CA ILE A 71 1.61 -12.13 11.61
C ILE A 71 1.77 -13.62 11.93
N LYS A 72 1.00 -14.45 11.22
CA LYS A 72 1.09 -15.90 11.30
C LYS A 72 1.86 -16.43 10.09
N VAL A 73 2.99 -17.09 10.35
CA VAL A 73 3.74 -17.83 9.34
C VAL A 73 3.43 -19.31 9.50
N THR A 74 2.94 -19.93 8.42
CA THR A 74 2.66 -21.37 8.35
C THR A 74 3.57 -21.98 7.29
N MET A 75 4.56 -22.76 7.72
CA MET A 75 5.47 -23.47 6.81
C MET A 75 5.56 -24.95 7.24
N PRO A 76 4.74 -25.85 6.65
CA PRO A 76 4.68 -27.25 7.06
C PRO A 76 6.02 -27.98 6.86
N SER A 77 6.71 -27.68 5.75
CA SER A 77 8.06 -28.13 5.46
C SER A 77 8.70 -27.23 4.39
N LEU A 78 10.02 -27.33 4.19
CA LEU A 78 10.75 -26.57 3.15
C LEU A 78 10.33 -26.94 1.72
N SER A 79 9.69 -28.10 1.52
CA SER A 79 9.26 -28.63 0.23
C SER A 79 7.73 -28.61 0.07
N SER A 80 7.01 -27.90 0.94
CA SER A 80 5.55 -27.80 0.87
C SER A 80 5.11 -26.34 0.81
N PRO A 81 3.98 -26.04 0.15
CA PRO A 81 3.40 -24.70 0.19
C PRO A 81 3.19 -24.21 1.62
N GLY A 82 3.53 -22.95 1.84
CA GLY A 82 3.29 -22.24 3.09
C GLY A 82 2.43 -20.99 2.89
N SER A 83 2.13 -20.31 3.98
CA SER A 83 1.48 -19.00 3.94
C SER A 83 2.04 -18.06 5.00
N ILE A 84 2.04 -16.77 4.70
CA ILE A 84 2.23 -15.69 5.65
C ILE A 84 0.94 -14.88 5.65
N GLU A 85 0.29 -14.78 6.79
CA GLU A 85 -1.00 -14.12 6.96
C GLU A 85 -0.87 -13.02 8.01
N GLY A 86 -1.15 -11.78 7.63
CA GLY A 86 -1.28 -10.66 8.55
C GLY A 86 -2.74 -10.43 8.90
N LYS A 87 -3.05 -10.21 10.18
CA LYS A 87 -4.39 -9.70 10.54
C LYS A 87 -4.64 -8.35 9.86
N PRO A 88 -5.91 -8.02 9.56
CA PRO A 88 -6.24 -6.70 9.03
C PRO A 88 -5.74 -5.58 9.93
N PHE A 89 -5.16 -4.56 9.34
CA PHE A 89 -4.70 -3.34 10.02
C PHE A 89 -5.17 -2.11 9.27
N ASN A 90 -5.29 -0.99 9.97
CA ASN A 90 -5.71 0.27 9.37
C ASN A 90 -4.48 1.04 8.86
N THR A 91 -4.62 1.63 7.68
CA THR A 91 -3.74 2.70 7.22
C THR A 91 -4.36 4.04 7.63
N THR A 92 -3.54 4.98 8.08
CA THR A 92 -3.95 6.30 8.54
C THR A 92 -3.51 7.36 7.55
N LEU A 93 -4.43 8.24 7.12
CA LEU A 93 -4.13 9.26 6.11
C LEU A 93 -3.21 10.34 6.68
N THR A 94 -2.12 10.63 5.97
CA THR A 94 -1.19 11.73 6.31
C THR A 94 -1.72 13.07 5.79
N GLN A 95 -1.06 14.15 6.21
CA GLN A 95 -1.33 15.48 5.67
C GLN A 95 -1.03 15.57 4.16
N ASP A 96 0.06 14.96 3.69
CA ASP A 96 0.46 14.98 2.28
C ASP A 96 -0.50 14.15 1.42
N GLY A 97 -0.92 12.98 1.92
CA GLY A 97 -1.96 12.17 1.29
C GLY A 97 -3.28 12.94 1.16
N ALA A 98 -3.73 13.59 2.23
CA ALA A 98 -4.94 14.41 2.21
C ALA A 98 -4.84 15.59 1.22
N ALA A 99 -3.66 16.21 1.08
CA ALA A 99 -3.43 17.27 0.11
C ALA A 99 -3.52 16.76 -1.34
N VAL A 100 -3.00 15.56 -1.64
CA VAL A 100 -3.17 14.93 -2.96
C VAL A 100 -4.63 14.68 -3.28
N PHE A 101 -5.37 14.05 -2.36
CA PHE A 101 -6.80 13.81 -2.58
C PHE A 101 -7.57 15.11 -2.74
N SER A 102 -7.26 16.14 -1.94
CA SER A 102 -7.91 17.45 -2.05
C SER A 102 -7.62 18.14 -3.40
N ARG A 103 -6.38 18.03 -3.92
CA ARG A 103 -6.04 18.51 -5.27
C ARG A 103 -6.79 17.72 -6.37
N ALA A 104 -6.98 16.43 -6.18
CA ALA A 104 -7.63 15.56 -7.15
C ALA A 104 -9.16 15.61 -7.11
N PHE A 105 -9.75 15.82 -5.93
CA PHE A 105 -11.18 15.65 -5.65
C PHE A 105 -11.86 16.87 -5.01
N GLY A 106 -11.12 17.92 -4.69
CA GLY A 106 -11.62 19.14 -4.03
C GLY A 106 -11.72 19.03 -2.50
N ALA A 107 -11.61 17.82 -1.96
CA ALA A 107 -11.55 17.53 -0.54
C ALA A 107 -10.81 16.21 -0.29
N SER A 108 -10.38 16.00 0.96
CA SER A 108 -9.85 14.71 1.41
C SER A 108 -10.99 13.70 1.60
N PRO A 109 -10.79 12.40 1.30
CA PRO A 109 -11.82 11.37 1.47
C PRO A 109 -12.16 11.12 2.95
N VAL A 110 -11.18 11.32 3.83
CA VAL A 110 -11.30 11.23 5.29
C VAL A 110 -10.44 12.32 5.94
N PRO A 111 -10.69 12.70 7.20
CA PRO A 111 -9.78 13.57 7.96
C PRO A 111 -8.35 13.03 8.04
N VAL A 112 -7.38 13.93 8.19
CA VAL A 112 -5.98 13.53 8.50
C VAL A 112 -5.97 12.84 9.86
N GLY A 113 -5.24 11.73 9.98
CA GLY A 113 -5.22 10.93 11.20
C GLY A 113 -6.33 9.87 11.28
N ASP A 114 -7.33 9.92 10.39
CA ASP A 114 -8.35 8.88 10.28
C ASP A 114 -7.92 7.76 9.34
N SER A 115 -8.58 6.61 9.47
CA SER A 115 -8.28 5.46 8.63
C SER A 115 -8.70 5.72 7.18
N LEU A 116 -7.74 5.63 6.27
CA LEU A 116 -7.97 5.67 4.82
C LEU A 116 -8.55 4.35 4.30
N ALA A 117 -8.02 3.24 4.81
CA ALA A 117 -8.37 1.89 4.41
C ALA A 117 -7.97 0.88 5.49
N THR A 118 -8.66 -0.25 5.49
CA THR A 118 -8.21 -1.46 6.18
C THR A 118 -7.54 -2.38 5.18
N VAL A 119 -6.30 -2.76 5.47
CA VAL A 119 -5.49 -3.64 4.63
C VAL A 119 -5.35 -5.00 5.31
N ALA A 120 -5.55 -6.06 4.55
CA ALA A 120 -5.25 -7.42 4.96
C ALA A 120 -4.34 -8.06 3.89
N GLY A 121 -3.33 -8.80 4.35
CA GLY A 121 -2.33 -9.38 3.47
C GLY A 121 -2.20 -10.88 3.70
N ARG A 122 -2.17 -11.64 2.60
CA ARG A 122 -1.77 -13.04 2.57
C ARG A 122 -0.75 -13.23 1.46
N VAL A 123 0.37 -13.86 1.79
CA VAL A 123 1.38 -14.30 0.84
C VAL A 123 1.41 -15.81 0.88
N ASP A 124 1.10 -16.45 -0.25
CA ASP A 124 1.30 -17.90 -0.39
C ASP A 124 2.73 -18.14 -0.87
N VAL A 125 3.46 -19.00 -0.15
CA VAL A 125 4.82 -19.40 -0.49
C VAL A 125 4.75 -20.71 -1.23
N VAL A 126 5.14 -20.70 -2.51
CA VAL A 126 5.19 -21.91 -3.34
C VAL A 126 6.65 -22.31 -3.51
N PRO A 127 7.05 -23.54 -3.13
CA PRO A 127 8.40 -24.03 -3.35
C PRO A 127 8.75 -24.00 -4.84
N ALA A 128 9.96 -23.51 -5.17
CA ALA A 128 10.46 -23.53 -6.55
C ALA A 128 10.85 -24.94 -7.04
N ILE A 129 10.82 -25.94 -6.15
CA ILE A 129 11.28 -27.31 -6.42
C ILE A 129 10.07 -28.24 -6.28
N GLY A 130 9.68 -28.83 -7.40
CA GLY A 130 8.83 -30.02 -7.51
C GLY A 130 9.57 -31.07 -8.33
#